data_AF-A0AAX3PK61-F1
#
_entry.id   AF-A0AAX3PK61-F1
#
_cell.length_a   1.000
_cell.length_b   1.000
_cell.length_c   1.000
_cell.angle_alpha   90.00
_cell.angle_beta   90.00
_cell.angle_gamma   90.00
#
_symmetry.space_group_name_H-M   'P 1'
#
loop_
_entity.id
_entity.type
_entity.pdbx_description
1 polymer ?
#
loop_
_entity_poly.entity_id
_entity_poly.type
_entity_poly.pdbx_seq_one_letter_code
_entity_poly.pdbx_strand_id
1 'polypeptide(L)'
;MDINYNRMIDKKIIKVVKNVVIYAGLFSSMHCSANSLYLESLTQLNDSELSDVHGQALMSLGYIAPNDSVNKMQGQGVGFYKLGLEAELELNANIKKLQLGCGGVNGAGGCDIDIDNLSLSGLADTREGRVGSSAKLTNPFVEFAIKDPNSASTREVVGLRLSAEKVLGMLTAGTENSDTPNGINSLSGFLKTKATTGMGYTNSRGMSYADTQMPVTGNVDICVFVFCGRLPLSSNDYNLNLESTTAPIQIDATTINGKRQTSVNLTGKANIDRLNFGGRLKAGVRVPLLGTLNLEKQVNGNITGLTANLSISQNLGYIHKIPLNNPFSLSLQSQNVWWPNAEVTAQRGWWMAFEDPVDIGNVTPSKRIDITNDVLRQVIGPLSTALSTTAVPSCQALDCLFGSSLEIGNINLPNTSVNFPLKDLQLKNQDFAPNCYGSLKFC
;
A
#
# COMPACT_ATOMS: atom_id res chain seq x y z
N MET A 1 75.65 25.92 7.56
CA MET A 1 76.31 27.03 6.85
C MET A 1 75.59 27.19 5.54
N ASP A 2 75.38 28.45 5.15
CA ASP A 2 74.87 28.92 3.85
C ASP A 2 73.37 28.72 3.56
N ILE A 3 72.61 29.66 2.98
CA ILE A 3 72.89 30.97 2.37
C ILE A 3 71.57 31.79 2.33
N ASN A 4 71.74 33.09 2.56
CA ASN A 4 71.00 34.29 2.16
C ASN A 4 69.46 34.40 2.02
N TYR A 5 69.06 35.48 2.66
CA TYR A 5 67.80 36.19 2.82
C TYR A 5 67.41 37.01 1.56
N ASN A 6 66.14 36.84 1.13
CA ASN A 6 65.15 37.88 0.79
C ASN A 6 65.25 38.80 -0.46
N ARG A 7 64.17 38.66 -1.27
CA ARG A 7 63.09 39.64 -1.58
C ARG A 7 63.11 40.37 -2.95
N MET A 8 61.90 40.31 -3.54
CA MET A 8 61.16 41.31 -4.36
C MET A 8 60.99 41.08 -5.87
N ILE A 9 59.74 40.71 -6.19
CA ILE A 9 58.77 41.29 -7.15
C ILE A 9 59.27 41.60 -8.57
N ASP A 10 58.74 40.84 -9.54
CA ASP A 10 58.51 41.32 -10.90
C ASP A 10 57.04 41.11 -11.30
N LYS A 11 56.34 42.22 -11.56
CA LYS A 11 54.98 42.26 -12.10
C LYS A 11 55.02 41.89 -13.58
N LYS A 12 54.26 40.88 -14.02
CA LYS A 12 54.00 40.64 -15.45
C LYS A 12 52.65 41.21 -15.87
N ILE A 13 52.74 41.93 -16.99
CA ILE A 13 51.77 42.82 -17.62
C ILE A 13 50.70 42.01 -18.37
N ILE A 14 49.42 42.36 -18.18
CA ILE A 14 48.27 41.84 -18.93
C ILE A 14 48.14 42.61 -20.25
N LYS A 15 48.21 41.93 -21.40
CA LYS A 15 47.86 42.48 -22.71
C LYS A 15 46.38 42.25 -23.00
N VAL A 16 45.60 43.33 -23.01
CA VAL A 16 44.21 43.35 -23.51
C VAL A 16 44.26 43.64 -25.01
N VAL A 17 43.75 42.72 -25.84
CA VAL A 17 43.61 42.93 -27.29
C VAL A 17 42.19 43.41 -27.57
N LYS A 18 42.06 44.67 -28.02
CA LYS A 18 40.83 45.22 -28.59
C LYS A 18 40.81 44.94 -30.09
N ASN A 19 39.85 44.13 -30.56
CA ASN A 19 39.60 43.98 -31.99
C ASN A 19 38.73 45.13 -32.50
N VAL A 20 39.27 45.89 -33.45
CA VAL A 20 38.57 46.90 -34.25
C VAL A 20 38.23 46.25 -35.60
N VAL A 21 36.94 46.20 -35.94
CA VAL A 21 36.46 45.72 -37.24
C VAL A 21 36.43 46.89 -38.21
N ILE A 22 37.18 46.79 -39.32
CA ILE A 22 37.05 47.68 -40.48
C ILE A 22 36.59 46.83 -41.66
N TYR A 23 35.45 47.22 -42.24
CA TYR A 23 34.88 46.67 -43.46
C TYR A 23 35.61 47.21 -44.71
N ALA A 24 36.09 46.33 -45.60
CA ALA A 24 36.28 46.63 -47.02
C ALA A 24 36.34 45.35 -47.89
N GLY A 25 35.36 45.26 -48.80
CA GLY A 25 35.35 44.68 -50.16
C GLY A 25 36.22 43.48 -50.61
N LEU A 26 35.52 42.39 -50.99
CA LEU A 26 35.57 41.65 -52.27
C LEU A 26 36.93 41.24 -52.91
N PHE A 27 37.28 39.94 -52.84
CA PHE A 27 37.25 38.95 -53.96
C PHE A 27 37.96 37.62 -53.61
N SER A 28 37.28 36.51 -53.94
CA SER A 28 37.69 35.11 -54.20
C SER A 28 39.10 34.58 -53.87
N SER A 29 39.20 33.48 -53.11
CA SER A 29 39.41 32.12 -53.67
C SER A 29 39.68 31.06 -52.58
N MET A 30 39.17 29.85 -52.85
CA MET A 30 39.29 28.57 -52.15
C MET A 30 40.56 28.37 -51.31
N HIS A 31 40.40 28.04 -50.03
CA HIS A 31 41.28 27.10 -49.32
C HIS A 31 40.43 26.10 -48.53
N CYS A 32 40.63 24.84 -48.88
CA CYS A 32 40.08 23.66 -48.25
C CYS A 32 40.70 23.50 -46.86
N SER A 33 39.88 23.52 -45.81
CA SER A 33 40.28 23.14 -44.45
C SER A 33 39.45 21.93 -44.04
N ALA A 34 40.14 20.81 -43.84
CA ALA A 34 39.56 19.59 -43.30
C ALA A 34 38.93 19.86 -41.93
N ASN A 35 37.63 19.57 -41.78
CA ASN A 35 37.00 19.48 -40.48
C ASN A 35 37.39 18.13 -39.86
N SER A 36 38.37 18.14 -38.96
CA SER A 36 38.50 17.10 -37.96
C SER A 36 37.33 17.23 -36.98
N LEU A 37 36.44 16.24 -36.97
CA LEU A 37 35.46 16.04 -35.90
C LEU A 37 36.20 15.94 -34.56
N TYR A 38 36.11 16.99 -33.75
CA TYR A 38 36.51 16.92 -32.36
C TYR A 38 35.45 16.11 -31.60
N LEU A 39 35.92 15.07 -30.94
CA LEU A 39 35.22 14.33 -29.91
C LEU A 39 34.99 15.32 -28.74
N GLU A 40 33.75 15.75 -28.50
CA GLU A 40 33.42 16.51 -27.29
C GLU A 40 33.50 15.59 -26.07
N SER A 41 34.67 15.59 -25.45
CA SER A 41 34.92 15.06 -24.12
C SER A 41 34.40 16.08 -23.10
N LEU A 42 33.58 15.63 -22.14
CA LEU A 42 33.16 16.43 -20.99
C LEU A 42 34.39 17.05 -20.28
N THR A 43 34.44 18.38 -20.18
CA THR A 43 35.50 19.11 -19.47
C THR A 43 35.08 19.38 -18.03
N GLN A 44 35.88 18.95 -17.06
CA GLN A 44 35.68 19.26 -15.65
C GLN A 44 36.03 20.73 -15.40
N LEU A 45 35.08 21.53 -14.90
CA LEU A 45 35.28 22.92 -14.53
C LEU A 45 35.50 23.04 -13.01
N ASN A 46 36.31 24.02 -12.59
CA ASN A 46 36.50 24.35 -11.17
C ASN A 46 35.45 25.36 -10.68
N ASP A 47 35.27 25.49 -9.36
CA ASP A 47 34.23 26.34 -8.74
C ASP A 47 34.29 27.82 -9.16
N SER A 48 35.48 28.33 -9.53
CA SER A 48 35.66 29.70 -10.02
C SER A 48 35.16 29.86 -11.45
N GLU A 49 35.38 28.86 -12.31
CA GLU A 49 34.86 28.82 -13.68
C GLU A 49 33.34 28.54 -13.68
N LEU A 50 32.86 27.77 -12.71
CA LEU A 50 31.43 27.51 -12.47
C LEU A 50 30.70 28.78 -12.01
N SER A 51 31.34 29.62 -11.20
CA SER A 51 30.79 30.89 -10.70
C SER A 51 30.67 31.96 -11.79
N ASP A 52 31.51 31.94 -12.82
CA ASP A 52 31.45 32.92 -13.93
C ASP A 52 30.33 32.60 -14.94
N VAL A 53 29.84 31.35 -14.96
CA VAL A 53 28.67 30.91 -15.74
C VAL A 53 27.40 31.14 -14.92
N HIS A 54 27.13 32.39 -14.54
CA HIS A 54 25.91 32.78 -13.82
C HIS A 54 24.67 32.73 -14.74
N GLY A 55 24.07 31.55 -14.80
CA GLY A 55 22.64 31.34 -15.00
C GLY A 55 22.22 30.24 -14.03
N GLN A 56 20.99 30.25 -13.50
CA GLN A 56 20.46 29.09 -12.79
C GLN A 56 20.59 27.89 -13.75
N ALA A 57 21.58 27.03 -13.52
CA ALA A 57 21.82 25.91 -14.41
C ALA A 57 20.59 25.02 -14.33
N LEU A 58 19.84 24.96 -15.44
CA LEU A 58 18.64 24.13 -15.54
C LEU A 58 18.94 22.67 -15.21
N MET A 59 20.17 22.22 -15.46
CA MET A 59 20.65 20.89 -15.13
C MET A 59 21.71 20.93 -14.03
N SER A 60 21.53 20.11 -13.00
CA SER A 60 22.48 19.93 -11.90
C SER A 60 23.15 18.56 -12.00
N LEU A 61 24.47 18.51 -11.75
CA LEU A 61 25.23 17.26 -11.72
C LEU A 61 25.71 16.99 -10.30
N GLY A 62 25.34 15.83 -9.77
CA GLY A 62 25.81 15.32 -8.48
C GLY A 62 26.58 14.02 -8.65
N TYR A 63 27.62 13.83 -7.83
CA TYR A 63 28.38 12.59 -7.79
C TYR A 63 28.57 12.14 -6.34
N ILE A 64 28.27 10.87 -6.07
CA ILE A 64 28.57 10.19 -4.80
C ILE A 64 29.60 9.12 -5.09
N ALA A 65 30.80 9.27 -4.52
CA ALA A 65 31.90 8.34 -4.74
C ALA A 65 31.64 6.97 -4.07
N PRO A 66 32.24 5.87 -4.57
CA PRO A 66 32.10 4.54 -3.96
C PRO A 66 32.50 4.45 -2.48
N ASN A 67 33.42 5.30 -2.05
CA ASN A 67 33.95 5.36 -0.68
C ASN A 67 33.38 6.53 0.14
N ASP A 68 32.41 7.27 -0.40
CA ASP A 68 31.75 8.37 0.31
C ASP A 68 30.97 7.84 1.53
N SER A 69 31.04 8.54 2.66
CA SER A 69 30.40 8.12 3.93
C SER A 69 28.89 7.95 3.83
N VAL A 70 28.21 8.68 2.94
CA VAL A 70 26.75 8.57 2.73
C VAL A 70 26.37 7.41 1.80
N ASN A 71 27.33 6.81 1.10
CA ASN A 71 27.09 5.75 0.13
C ASN A 71 26.88 4.39 0.83
N LYS A 72 25.66 3.85 0.76
CA LYS A 72 25.33 2.53 1.34
C LYS A 72 25.87 1.34 0.53
N MET A 73 26.45 1.59 -0.64
CA MET A 73 27.12 0.59 -1.49
C MET A 73 28.64 0.59 -1.31
N GLN A 74 29.14 1.16 -0.20
CA GLN A 74 30.53 1.03 0.22
C GLN A 74 30.99 -0.44 0.19
N GLY A 75 32.20 -0.67 -0.30
CA GLY A 75 32.77 -2.01 -0.44
C GLY A 75 32.32 -2.79 -1.68
N GLN A 76 31.33 -2.30 -2.44
CA GLN A 76 30.91 -2.89 -3.72
C GLN A 76 31.47 -2.14 -4.94
N GLY A 77 32.20 -1.05 -4.72
CA GLY A 77 32.82 -0.24 -5.78
C GLY A 77 31.83 0.58 -6.60
N VAL A 78 30.59 0.74 -6.15
CA VAL A 78 29.53 1.44 -6.90
C VAL A 78 29.44 2.91 -6.47
N GLY A 79 29.61 3.83 -7.42
CA GLY A 79 29.33 5.26 -7.26
C GLY A 79 28.05 5.67 -8.00
N PHE A 80 27.53 6.85 -7.69
CA PHE A 80 26.27 7.36 -8.25
C PHE A 80 26.47 8.69 -8.93
N TYR A 81 25.94 8.83 -10.15
CA TYR A 81 25.92 10.07 -10.91
C TYR A 81 24.48 10.52 -11.09
N LYS A 82 24.09 11.65 -10.50
CA LYS A 82 22.75 12.24 -10.59
C LYS A 82 22.79 13.42 -11.56
N LEU A 83 21.96 13.37 -12.59
CA LEU A 83 21.63 14.49 -13.46
C LEU A 83 20.23 14.98 -13.08
N GLY A 84 20.16 16.05 -12.29
CA GLY A 84 18.93 16.72 -11.90
C GLY A 84 18.52 17.79 -12.91
N LEU A 85 17.22 18.04 -12.99
CA LEU A 85 16.64 19.16 -13.71
C LEU A 85 15.97 20.06 -12.67
N GLU A 86 16.44 21.30 -12.52
CA GLU A 86 15.87 22.30 -11.59
C GLU A 86 14.60 22.92 -12.22
N ALA A 87 13.55 22.10 -12.37
CA ALA A 87 12.30 22.46 -13.00
C ALA A 87 11.10 21.66 -12.44
N GLU A 88 9.90 22.18 -12.70
CA GLU A 88 8.67 21.41 -12.54
C GLU A 88 8.26 20.83 -13.90
N LEU A 89 8.22 19.49 -13.98
CA LEU A 89 7.72 18.77 -15.15
C LEU A 89 6.25 18.42 -14.92
N GLU A 90 5.38 18.90 -15.80
CA GLU A 90 3.97 18.53 -15.82
C GLU A 90 3.73 17.38 -16.81
N LEU A 91 3.23 16.25 -16.33
CA LEU A 91 2.93 15.06 -17.14
C LEU A 91 1.48 14.61 -16.92
N ASN A 92 0.72 14.56 -18.01
CA ASN A 92 -0.54 13.84 -18.08
C ASN A 92 -0.33 12.69 -19.09
N ALA A 93 -0.50 11.45 -18.63
CA ALA A 93 -0.22 10.28 -19.44
C ALA A 93 -1.24 9.18 -19.19
N ASN A 94 -1.58 8.47 -20.27
CA ASN A 94 -2.26 7.20 -20.19
C ASN A 94 -1.47 6.14 -20.96
N ILE A 95 -1.30 4.98 -20.34
CA ILE A 95 -0.49 3.87 -20.81
C ILE A 95 -1.36 2.61 -20.76
N LYS A 96 -1.81 2.16 -21.93
CA LYS A 96 -2.70 0.99 -22.04
C LYS A 96 -2.15 -0.25 -21.33
N LYS A 97 -0.84 -0.46 -21.43
CA LYS A 97 -0.13 -1.58 -20.80
C LYS A 97 1.29 -1.14 -20.44
N LEU A 98 1.60 -1.12 -19.14
CA LEU A 98 2.97 -0.92 -18.67
C LEU A 98 3.55 -2.28 -18.31
N GLN A 99 4.46 -2.78 -19.14
CA GLN A 99 5.13 -4.07 -18.94
C GLN A 99 6.64 -3.88 -18.92
N LEU A 100 7.24 -4.13 -17.77
CA LEU A 100 8.67 -3.95 -17.53
C LEU A 100 9.26 -5.24 -16.98
N GLY A 101 10.38 -5.66 -17.57
CA GLY A 101 11.08 -6.88 -17.16
C GLY A 101 10.26 -8.14 -17.42
N CYS A 102 9.54 -8.22 -18.54
CA CYS A 102 8.81 -9.44 -18.89
C CYS A 102 9.72 -10.43 -19.61
N GLY A 103 9.68 -11.71 -19.22
CA GLY A 103 10.45 -12.75 -19.89
C GLY A 103 11.94 -12.79 -19.50
N GLY A 104 12.76 -13.44 -20.34
CA GLY A 104 14.20 -13.55 -20.12
C GLY A 104 14.55 -14.14 -18.76
N VAL A 105 15.33 -13.41 -17.96
CA VAL A 105 15.73 -13.79 -16.59
C VAL A 105 14.55 -13.97 -15.63
N ASN A 106 13.37 -13.48 -15.99
CA ASN A 106 12.15 -13.56 -15.19
C ASN A 106 11.26 -14.76 -15.54
N GLY A 107 11.59 -15.51 -16.61
CA GLY A 107 10.84 -16.68 -17.06
C GLY A 107 9.61 -16.32 -17.90
N ALA A 108 9.01 -17.33 -18.55
CA ALA A 108 7.81 -17.13 -19.37
C ALA A 108 6.65 -16.60 -18.51
N GLY A 109 6.05 -15.48 -18.94
CA GLY A 109 4.94 -14.83 -18.21
C GLY A 109 5.34 -14.07 -16.95
N GLY A 110 6.62 -14.08 -16.54
CA GLY A 110 7.09 -13.32 -15.39
C GLY A 110 7.45 -11.89 -15.77
N CYS A 111 6.75 -10.91 -15.21
CA CYS A 111 7.04 -9.48 -15.34
C CYS A 111 7.40 -8.88 -13.97
N ASP A 112 8.38 -7.99 -13.93
CA ASP A 112 8.70 -7.25 -12.70
C ASP A 112 7.62 -6.21 -12.41
N ILE A 113 7.15 -5.47 -13.43
CA ILE A 113 6.02 -4.55 -13.30
C ILE A 113 5.08 -4.83 -14.46
N ASP A 114 3.82 -5.14 -14.15
CA ASP A 114 2.75 -5.32 -15.12
C ASP A 114 1.49 -4.62 -14.59
N ILE A 115 1.10 -3.54 -15.27
CA ILE A 115 -0.08 -2.74 -14.94
C ILE A 115 -0.91 -2.52 -16.20
N ASP A 116 -2.20 -2.84 -16.11
CA ASP A 116 -3.17 -2.56 -17.16
C ASP A 116 -3.77 -1.16 -17.00
N ASN A 117 -3.97 -0.47 -18.13
CA ASN A 117 -4.67 0.81 -18.20
C ASN A 117 -4.18 1.83 -17.15
N LEU A 118 -2.86 1.99 -17.08
CA LEU A 118 -2.23 2.93 -16.16
C LEU A 118 -2.48 4.36 -16.62
N SER A 119 -2.83 5.24 -15.71
CA SER A 119 -2.98 6.67 -15.96
C SER A 119 -2.33 7.48 -14.86
N LEU A 120 -1.66 8.57 -15.26
CA LEU A 120 -1.06 9.57 -14.39
C LEU A 120 -1.62 10.94 -14.78
N SER A 121 -2.28 11.61 -13.83
CA SER A 121 -2.87 12.93 -14.02
C SER A 121 -2.65 13.81 -12.78
N GLY A 122 -3.15 15.05 -12.82
CA GLY A 122 -3.29 15.84 -11.60
C GLY A 122 -4.28 15.20 -10.61
N LEU A 123 -4.28 15.71 -9.37
CA LEU A 123 -5.21 15.28 -8.33
C LEU A 123 -6.61 15.83 -8.62
N ALA A 124 -7.49 14.97 -9.14
CA ALA A 124 -8.90 15.29 -9.35
C ALA A 124 -9.75 14.01 -9.29
N ASP A 125 -10.97 14.13 -8.77
CA ASP A 125 -11.94 13.04 -8.72
C ASP A 125 -12.94 13.07 -9.90
N THR A 126 -12.91 14.12 -10.72
CA THR A 126 -13.76 14.25 -11.91
C THR A 126 -12.97 14.01 -13.19
N ARG A 127 -13.69 13.59 -14.23
CA ARG A 127 -13.13 13.36 -15.56
C ARG A 127 -12.51 14.63 -16.13
N GLU A 128 -13.24 15.74 -16.08
CA GLU A 128 -12.80 17.05 -16.58
C GLU A 128 -11.58 17.55 -15.82
N GLY A 129 -11.54 17.35 -14.50
CA GLY A 129 -10.41 17.73 -13.66
C GLY A 129 -9.16 16.92 -13.99
N ARG A 130 -9.28 15.61 -14.19
CA ARG A 130 -8.14 14.76 -14.52
C ARG A 130 -7.57 15.04 -15.91
N VAL A 131 -8.43 15.15 -16.91
CA VAL A 131 -7.97 15.42 -18.28
C VAL A 131 -7.39 16.83 -18.40
N GLY A 132 -7.96 17.78 -17.68
CA GLY A 132 -7.51 19.18 -17.65
C GLY A 132 -6.30 19.44 -16.75
N SER A 133 -5.75 18.44 -16.05
CA SER A 133 -4.63 18.64 -15.13
C SER A 133 -3.54 17.58 -15.25
N SER A 134 -2.29 18.01 -15.06
CA SER A 134 -1.11 17.15 -15.13
C SER A 134 -0.57 16.83 -13.73
N ALA A 135 0.06 15.67 -13.59
CA ALA A 135 0.88 15.39 -12.42
C ALA A 135 2.12 16.29 -12.46
N LYS A 136 2.50 16.84 -11.31
CA LYS A 136 3.67 17.72 -11.15
C LYS A 136 4.83 16.91 -10.58
N LEU A 137 5.93 16.86 -11.33
CA LEU A 137 7.19 16.25 -10.93
C LEU A 137 8.17 17.38 -10.64
N THR A 138 8.42 17.64 -9.35
CA THR A 138 9.36 18.68 -8.91
C THR A 138 10.77 18.12 -8.89
N ASN A 139 11.69 18.83 -9.55
CA ASN A 139 13.10 18.48 -9.66
C ASN A 139 13.33 17.03 -10.14
N PRO A 140 12.84 16.68 -11.35
CA PRO A 140 13.06 15.34 -11.88
C PRO A 140 14.55 15.11 -12.16
N PHE A 141 14.98 13.86 -12.04
CA PHE A 141 16.38 13.50 -12.24
C PHE A 141 16.54 12.09 -12.82
N VAL A 142 17.66 11.92 -13.50
CA VAL A 142 18.19 10.63 -13.94
C VAL A 142 19.43 10.32 -13.14
N GLU A 143 19.55 9.11 -12.62
CA GLU A 143 20.71 8.70 -11.83
C GLU A 143 21.26 7.35 -12.29
N PHE A 144 22.58 7.28 -12.43
CA PHE A 144 23.29 6.08 -12.85
C PHE A 144 24.09 5.51 -11.68
N ALA A 145 23.95 4.20 -11.46
CA ALA A 145 24.83 3.43 -10.59
C ALA A 145 25.97 2.86 -11.43
N ILE A 146 27.21 3.24 -11.14
CA ILE A 146 28.38 2.84 -11.91
C ILE A 146 29.37 2.13 -10.99
N LYS A 147 29.69 0.88 -11.33
CA LYS A 147 30.73 0.10 -10.66
C LYS A 147 32.10 0.48 -11.21
N ASP A 148 33.08 0.55 -10.32
CA ASP A 148 34.46 0.94 -10.58
C ASP A 148 34.59 2.23 -11.40
N PRO A 149 33.95 3.35 -10.98
CA PRO A 149 33.87 4.57 -11.77
C PRO A 149 35.25 5.16 -12.10
N ASN A 150 36.27 4.89 -11.29
CA ASN A 150 37.63 5.40 -11.48
C ASN A 150 38.49 4.56 -12.43
N SER A 151 38.00 3.40 -12.91
CA SER A 151 38.76 2.48 -13.77
C SER A 151 38.09 2.32 -15.13
N ALA A 152 38.66 2.91 -16.18
CA ALA A 152 38.06 2.89 -17.51
C ALA A 152 37.88 1.47 -18.10
N SER A 153 38.72 0.50 -17.70
CA SER A 153 38.68 -0.88 -18.20
C SER A 153 37.67 -1.77 -17.49
N THR A 154 37.23 -1.40 -16.28
CA THR A 154 36.27 -2.19 -15.48
C THR A 154 34.99 -1.42 -15.15
N ARG A 155 34.86 -0.18 -15.65
CA ARG A 155 33.67 0.66 -15.45
C ARG A 155 32.45 0.00 -16.07
N GLU A 156 31.42 -0.22 -15.26
CA GLU A 156 30.18 -0.84 -15.68
C GLU A 156 28.97 -0.09 -15.13
N VAL A 157 27.97 0.20 -15.97
CA VAL A 157 26.68 0.71 -15.49
C VAL A 157 25.89 -0.47 -14.94
N VAL A 158 25.65 -0.46 -13.63
CA VAL A 158 24.92 -1.54 -12.93
C VAL A 158 23.47 -1.17 -12.64
N GLY A 159 23.08 0.10 -12.86
CA GLY A 159 21.69 0.51 -12.78
C GLY A 159 21.41 1.92 -13.30
N LEU A 160 20.13 2.15 -13.57
CA LEU A 160 19.52 3.41 -13.98
C LEU A 160 18.31 3.68 -13.08
N ARG A 161 18.16 4.90 -12.59
CA ARG A 161 17.00 5.37 -11.81
C ARG A 161 16.45 6.65 -12.42
N LEU A 162 15.14 6.66 -12.66
CA LEU A 162 14.36 7.84 -13.02
C LEU A 162 13.52 8.21 -11.80
N SER A 163 13.56 9.46 -11.38
CA SER A 163 12.92 9.87 -10.13
C SER A 163 12.61 11.37 -10.14
N ALA A 164 11.82 11.82 -9.17
CA ALA A 164 11.67 13.23 -8.84
C ALA A 164 11.77 13.40 -7.32
N GLU A 165 12.14 14.58 -6.86
CA GLU A 165 12.14 14.89 -5.42
C GLU A 165 10.73 14.84 -4.85
N LYS A 166 9.75 15.19 -5.68
CA LYS A 166 8.34 15.07 -5.33
C LYS A 166 7.48 14.84 -6.56
N VAL A 167 6.54 13.91 -6.46
CA VAL A 167 5.48 13.72 -7.45
C VAL A 167 4.15 14.01 -6.78
N LEU A 168 3.44 15.02 -7.31
CA LEU A 168 2.09 15.38 -6.92
C LEU A 168 1.13 15.03 -8.07
N GLY A 169 0.25 14.06 -7.86
CA GLY A 169 -0.68 13.61 -8.89
C GLY A 169 -1.52 12.43 -8.45
N MET A 170 -2.31 11.89 -9.36
CA MET A 170 -3.09 10.69 -9.13
C MET A 170 -2.63 9.60 -10.10
N LEU A 171 -2.22 8.46 -9.56
CA LEU A 171 -1.98 7.25 -10.32
C LEU A 171 -3.23 6.38 -10.26
N THR A 172 -3.72 5.94 -11.41
CA THR A 172 -4.81 4.96 -11.49
C THR A 172 -4.45 3.80 -12.38
N ALA A 173 -4.98 2.62 -12.04
CA ALA A 173 -4.76 1.39 -12.77
C ALA A 173 -6.10 0.71 -13.05
N GLY A 174 -6.20 0.04 -14.19
CA GLY A 174 -7.42 -0.61 -14.63
C GLY A 174 -8.44 0.36 -15.23
N THR A 175 -9.64 -0.16 -15.50
CA THR A 175 -10.71 0.63 -16.16
C THR A 175 -11.85 1.01 -15.23
N GLU A 176 -11.97 0.28 -14.12
CA GLU A 176 -13.03 0.44 -13.13
C GLU A 176 -12.71 -0.38 -11.89
N ASN A 177 -13.23 0.06 -10.75
CA ASN A 177 -13.28 -0.75 -9.54
C ASN A 177 -14.44 -1.74 -9.68
N SER A 178 -14.14 -2.97 -10.11
CA SER A 178 -15.14 -4.03 -10.32
C SER A 178 -14.96 -5.16 -9.31
N ASP A 179 -15.84 -6.16 -9.39
CA ASP A 179 -15.68 -7.41 -8.62
C ASP A 179 -14.53 -8.28 -9.11
N THR A 180 -13.98 -8.00 -10.29
CA THR A 180 -12.85 -8.71 -10.88
C THR A 180 -11.60 -7.83 -10.89
N PRO A 181 -10.43 -8.38 -10.54
CA PRO A 181 -9.19 -7.60 -10.56
C PRO A 181 -8.83 -7.22 -12.00
N ASN A 182 -8.52 -5.94 -12.24
CA ASN A 182 -8.15 -5.42 -13.56
C ASN A 182 -7.07 -4.31 -13.54
N GLY A 183 -6.43 -4.06 -12.40
CA GLY A 183 -5.39 -3.05 -12.21
C GLY A 183 -3.96 -3.58 -12.31
N ILE A 184 -3.28 -3.69 -11.17
CA ILE A 184 -1.87 -4.12 -11.07
C ILE A 184 -1.80 -5.66 -11.06
N ASN A 185 -1.16 -6.26 -12.06
CA ASN A 185 -0.99 -7.71 -12.16
C ASN A 185 0.27 -8.21 -11.43
N SER A 186 1.35 -7.43 -11.49
CA SER A 186 2.62 -7.76 -10.86
C SER A 186 3.37 -6.47 -10.50
N LEU A 187 3.92 -6.39 -9.29
CA LEU A 187 4.73 -5.26 -8.85
C LEU A 187 5.98 -5.73 -8.09
N SER A 188 7.14 -5.43 -8.65
CA SER A 188 8.44 -5.44 -7.97
C SER A 188 8.70 -4.03 -7.44
N GLY A 189 8.77 -3.87 -6.12
CA GLY A 189 8.87 -2.54 -5.56
C GLY A 189 8.82 -2.43 -4.06
N PHE A 190 8.82 -1.17 -3.64
CA PHE A 190 8.72 -0.72 -2.26
C PHE A 190 7.59 0.30 -2.10
N LEU A 191 6.71 0.10 -1.13
CA LEU A 191 5.63 1.01 -0.78
C LEU A 191 5.34 0.91 0.71
N LYS A 192 5.12 2.05 1.37
CA LYS A 192 4.53 2.08 2.71
C LYS A 192 3.11 2.58 2.63
N THR A 193 2.19 1.96 3.36
CA THR A 193 0.85 2.48 3.58
C THR A 193 0.77 3.19 4.92
N LYS A 194 -0.04 4.25 5.00
CA LYS A 194 -0.47 4.82 6.29
C LYS A 194 -1.53 3.91 6.93
N ALA A 195 -1.60 3.95 8.26
CA ALA A 195 -2.73 3.37 8.97
C ALA A 195 -4.02 4.06 8.52
N THR A 196 -5.08 3.28 8.33
CA THR A 196 -6.35 3.77 7.78
C THR A 196 -7.54 3.12 8.47
N THR A 197 -8.72 3.68 8.26
CA THR A 197 -9.96 3.24 8.87
C THR A 197 -11.04 2.94 7.85
N GLY A 198 -12.05 2.20 8.24
CA GLY A 198 -13.22 1.92 7.42
C GLY A 198 -14.39 1.44 8.26
N MET A 199 -15.52 1.20 7.60
CA MET A 199 -16.71 0.61 8.22
C MET A 199 -17.06 -0.69 7.51
N GLY A 200 -16.88 -1.81 8.20
CA GLY A 200 -17.36 -3.11 7.74
C GLY A 200 -18.86 -3.26 7.99
N TYR A 201 -19.53 -3.99 7.12
CA TYR A 201 -20.93 -4.39 7.30
C TYR A 201 -21.00 -5.90 7.10
N THR A 202 -21.53 -6.65 8.06
CA THR A 202 -21.69 -8.10 7.89
C THR A 202 -22.97 -8.43 7.14
N ASN A 203 -23.01 -9.59 6.48
CA ASN A 203 -24.27 -10.18 6.04
C ASN A 203 -25.00 -10.84 7.21
N SER A 204 -26.33 -10.80 7.18
CA SER A 204 -27.13 -11.64 8.06
C SER A 204 -27.00 -13.10 7.63
N ARG A 205 -27.00 -14.01 8.61
CA ARG A 205 -26.77 -15.42 8.35
C ARG A 205 -27.34 -16.29 9.47
N GLY A 206 -27.89 -17.44 9.10
CA GLY A 206 -28.25 -18.48 10.05
C GLY A 206 -27.02 -19.20 10.61
N MET A 207 -27.09 -19.57 11.88
CA MET A 207 -26.09 -20.35 12.60
C MET A 207 -26.77 -21.56 13.24
N SER A 208 -26.31 -22.74 12.86
CA SER A 208 -26.77 -24.00 13.39
C SER A 208 -25.63 -24.83 13.97
N TYR A 209 -25.97 -25.93 14.66
CA TYR A 209 -24.96 -26.90 15.10
C TYR A 209 -24.13 -27.47 13.95
N ALA A 210 -24.68 -27.58 12.73
CA ALA A 210 -23.93 -28.07 11.58
C ALA A 210 -22.80 -27.12 11.17
N ASP A 211 -22.97 -25.82 11.39
CA ASP A 211 -21.98 -24.80 11.04
C ASP A 211 -20.80 -24.81 12.02
N THR A 212 -21.10 -24.90 13.32
CA THR A 212 -20.10 -24.80 14.38
C THR A 212 -19.53 -26.16 14.82
N GLN A 213 -20.33 -27.23 14.73
CA GLN A 213 -20.08 -28.53 15.33
C GLN A 213 -19.80 -28.45 16.84
N MET A 214 -20.34 -27.43 17.51
CA MET A 214 -20.13 -27.17 18.93
C MET A 214 -21.48 -27.00 19.67
N PRO A 215 -21.66 -27.66 20.82
CA PRO A 215 -22.81 -27.41 21.69
C PRO A 215 -22.79 -25.96 22.19
N VAL A 216 -23.95 -25.34 22.30
CA VAL A 216 -24.13 -24.15 23.14
C VAL A 216 -24.47 -24.63 24.54
N THR A 217 -23.60 -24.34 25.51
CA THR A 217 -23.81 -24.68 26.91
C THR A 217 -23.97 -23.44 27.77
N GLY A 218 -24.60 -23.58 28.92
CA GLY A 218 -24.87 -22.44 29.79
C GLY A 218 -25.57 -22.84 31.06
N ASN A 219 -26.07 -21.83 31.77
CA ASN A 219 -26.99 -22.01 32.88
C ASN A 219 -28.27 -21.21 32.60
N VAL A 220 -29.37 -21.59 33.24
CA VAL A 220 -30.60 -20.82 33.28
C VAL A 220 -31.08 -20.74 34.72
N ASP A 221 -31.44 -19.54 35.16
CA ASP A 221 -32.00 -19.32 36.48
C ASP A 221 -33.53 -19.43 36.41
N ILE A 222 -34.07 -20.46 37.07
CA ILE A 222 -35.51 -20.77 37.09
C ILE A 222 -36.05 -20.51 38.49
N CYS A 223 -37.13 -19.73 38.59
CA CYS A 223 -37.82 -19.49 39.86
C CYS A 223 -39.24 -20.08 39.84
N VAL A 224 -39.51 -21.03 40.75
CA VAL A 224 -40.83 -21.63 41.01
C VAL A 224 -41.32 -21.10 42.37
N PHE A 225 -42.29 -20.17 42.38
CA PHE A 225 -42.75 -19.49 43.61
C PHE A 225 -41.57 -18.91 44.42
N VAL A 226 -41.25 -19.44 45.60
CA VAL A 226 -40.16 -18.95 46.48
C VAL A 226 -38.83 -19.69 46.23
N PHE A 227 -38.82 -20.73 45.38
CA PHE A 227 -37.64 -21.53 45.09
C PHE A 227 -37.02 -21.13 43.76
N CYS A 228 -35.85 -20.49 43.82
CA CYS A 228 -35.02 -20.22 42.64
C CYS A 228 -33.85 -21.20 42.59
N GLY A 229 -33.57 -21.73 41.41
CA GLY A 229 -32.47 -22.66 41.18
C GLY A 229 -31.80 -22.39 39.83
N ARG A 230 -30.48 -22.56 39.82
CA ARG A 230 -29.66 -22.51 38.60
C ARG A 230 -29.54 -23.90 38.02
N LEU A 231 -29.97 -24.08 36.77
CA LEU A 231 -29.89 -25.36 36.09
C LEU A 231 -28.96 -25.28 34.87
N PRO A 232 -28.11 -26.30 34.64
CA PRO A 232 -27.28 -26.35 33.45
C PRO A 232 -28.13 -26.65 32.21
N LEU A 233 -27.79 -25.97 31.11
CA LEU A 233 -28.37 -26.20 29.79
C LEU A 233 -27.28 -26.62 28.79
N SER A 234 -27.65 -27.50 27.87
CA SER A 234 -26.82 -27.87 26.73
C SER A 234 -27.70 -28.11 25.52
N SER A 235 -27.32 -27.51 24.39
CA SER A 235 -28.04 -27.61 23.12
C SER A 235 -27.10 -27.96 21.98
N ASN A 236 -27.43 -29.05 21.28
CA ASN A 236 -26.90 -29.39 19.95
C ASN A 236 -27.93 -29.13 18.85
N ASP A 237 -29.09 -28.59 19.19
CA ASP A 237 -30.20 -28.35 18.27
C ASP A 237 -30.63 -26.88 18.40
N TYR A 238 -29.90 -26.04 17.68
CA TYR A 238 -30.18 -24.62 17.57
C TYR A 238 -30.12 -24.19 16.10
N ASN A 239 -30.96 -23.21 15.78
CA ASN A 239 -30.97 -22.50 14.50
C ASN A 239 -31.23 -21.03 14.80
N LEU A 240 -30.15 -20.26 14.89
CA LEU A 240 -30.14 -18.85 15.28
C LEU A 240 -29.86 -17.99 14.06
N ASN A 241 -30.70 -17.01 13.78
CA ASN A 241 -30.43 -15.99 12.78
C ASN A 241 -29.60 -14.88 13.41
N LEU A 242 -28.42 -14.64 12.87
CA LEU A 242 -27.57 -13.50 13.19
C LEU A 242 -27.96 -12.35 12.25
N GLU A 243 -28.30 -11.20 12.83
CA GLU A 243 -28.58 -10.00 12.05
C GLU A 243 -27.29 -9.39 11.49
N SER A 244 -27.42 -8.55 10.47
CA SER A 244 -26.30 -7.74 10.02
C SER A 244 -25.90 -6.73 11.09
N THR A 245 -24.61 -6.48 11.23
CA THR A 245 -24.08 -5.43 12.10
C THR A 245 -22.95 -4.67 11.42
N THR A 246 -22.56 -3.56 12.03
CA THR A 246 -21.43 -2.73 11.63
C THR A 246 -20.18 -3.11 12.42
N ALA A 247 -19.02 -2.87 11.82
CA ALA A 247 -17.76 -3.04 12.51
C ALA A 247 -16.76 -1.95 12.07
N PRO A 248 -16.49 -0.93 12.89
CA PRO A 248 -15.38 -0.02 12.63
C PRO A 248 -14.06 -0.77 12.47
N ILE A 249 -13.40 -0.59 11.33
CA ILE A 249 -12.15 -1.23 10.94
C ILE A 249 -11.00 -0.23 11.13
N GLN A 250 -9.87 -0.73 11.63
CA GLN A 250 -8.58 -0.06 11.68
C GLN A 250 -7.54 -0.98 11.06
N ILE A 251 -6.88 -0.53 10.00
CA ILE A 251 -5.79 -1.25 9.32
C ILE A 251 -4.47 -0.59 9.70
N ASP A 252 -3.49 -1.42 10.03
CA ASP A 252 -2.17 -0.97 10.44
C ASP A 252 -1.36 -0.47 9.22
N ALA A 253 -0.45 0.47 9.47
CA ALA A 253 0.55 0.85 8.47
C ALA A 253 1.37 -0.39 8.08
N THR A 254 1.52 -0.63 6.77
CA THR A 254 2.19 -1.83 6.26
C THR A 254 3.29 -1.42 5.27
N THR A 255 4.46 -2.06 5.40
CA THR A 255 5.54 -1.95 4.42
C THR A 255 5.44 -3.10 3.44
N ILE A 256 5.32 -2.77 2.17
CA ILE A 256 5.29 -3.68 1.03
C ILE A 256 6.67 -3.60 0.40
N ASN A 257 7.40 -4.71 0.40
CA ASN A 257 8.73 -4.79 -0.19
C ASN A 257 8.91 -6.19 -0.80
N GLY A 258 9.13 -6.27 -2.10
CA GLY A 258 9.43 -7.54 -2.73
C GLY A 258 9.37 -7.51 -4.25
N LYS A 259 9.64 -8.68 -4.85
CA LYS A 259 9.59 -8.87 -6.30
C LYS A 259 8.27 -9.46 -6.71
N ARG A 260 7.73 -8.99 -7.84
CA ARG A 260 6.60 -9.57 -8.58
C ARG A 260 5.42 -9.93 -7.68
N GLN A 261 5.12 -9.05 -6.74
CA GLN A 261 4.00 -9.24 -5.84
C GLN A 261 2.71 -9.14 -6.66
N THR A 262 1.81 -10.09 -6.45
CA THR A 262 0.46 -10.09 -7.03
C THR A 262 -0.60 -9.77 -5.97
N SER A 263 -0.22 -9.81 -4.70
CA SER A 263 -1.08 -9.53 -3.55
C SER A 263 -0.28 -8.93 -2.41
N VAL A 264 -0.96 -8.20 -1.52
CA VAL A 264 -0.44 -7.73 -0.25
C VAL A 264 -1.24 -8.32 0.90
N ASN A 265 -0.57 -8.65 2.00
CA ASN A 265 -1.22 -9.02 3.24
C ASN A 265 -1.24 -7.81 4.18
N LEU A 266 -2.43 -7.41 4.62
CA LEU A 266 -2.64 -6.33 5.58
C LEU A 266 -3.16 -6.90 6.88
N THR A 267 -2.81 -6.25 7.99
CA THR A 267 -3.34 -6.58 9.32
C THR A 267 -4.16 -5.43 9.87
N GLY A 268 -5.10 -5.76 10.74
CA GLY A 268 -5.88 -4.74 11.42
C GLY A 268 -6.81 -5.32 12.47
N LYS A 269 -7.66 -4.47 13.00
CA LYS A 269 -8.69 -4.83 13.98
C LYS A 269 -10.03 -4.26 13.56
N ALA A 270 -11.10 -4.96 13.90
CA ALA A 270 -12.44 -4.41 13.84
C ALA A 270 -13.13 -4.53 15.20
N ASN A 271 -13.83 -3.49 15.62
CA ASN A 271 -14.73 -3.56 16.76
C ASN A 271 -16.10 -3.94 16.22
N ILE A 272 -16.66 -5.07 16.64
CA ILE A 272 -17.97 -5.51 16.15
C ILE A 272 -19.03 -4.83 17.02
N ASP A 273 -19.92 -4.05 16.39
CA ASP A 273 -21.03 -3.40 17.09
C ASP A 273 -22.05 -4.45 17.57
N ARG A 274 -23.14 -3.99 18.19
CA ARG A 274 -24.18 -4.90 18.71
C ARG A 274 -24.65 -5.87 17.62
N LEU A 275 -24.43 -7.17 17.86
CA LEU A 275 -24.88 -8.25 16.99
C LEU A 275 -26.14 -8.88 17.59
N ASN A 276 -27.28 -8.63 16.96
CA ASN A 276 -28.52 -9.27 17.39
C ASN A 276 -28.60 -10.68 16.86
N PHE A 277 -29.23 -11.55 17.64
CA PHE A 277 -29.55 -12.89 17.20
C PHE A 277 -30.92 -13.32 17.72
N GLY A 278 -31.55 -14.22 16.99
CA GLY A 278 -32.74 -14.91 17.48
C GLY A 278 -33.11 -16.13 16.65
N GLY A 279 -33.84 -17.05 17.24
CA GLY A 279 -34.29 -18.26 16.56
C GLY A 279 -34.58 -19.40 17.51
N ARG A 280 -34.70 -20.61 16.96
CA ARG A 280 -35.08 -21.79 17.72
C ARG A 280 -33.87 -22.36 18.45
N LEU A 281 -34.03 -22.67 19.73
CA LEU A 281 -33.05 -23.40 20.54
C LEU A 281 -33.77 -24.49 21.34
N LYS A 282 -33.30 -25.72 21.18
CA LYS A 282 -33.76 -26.88 21.93
C LYS A 282 -32.64 -27.36 22.86
N ALA A 283 -32.83 -27.19 24.16
CA ALA A 283 -31.85 -27.56 25.18
C ALA A 283 -32.41 -28.64 26.10
N GLY A 284 -31.53 -29.57 26.50
CA GLY A 284 -31.80 -30.47 27.61
C GLY A 284 -31.47 -29.79 28.93
N VAL A 285 -32.43 -29.74 29.85
CA VAL A 285 -32.26 -29.22 31.21
C VAL A 285 -32.43 -30.36 32.20
N ARG A 286 -31.41 -30.61 33.03
CA ARG A 286 -31.48 -31.65 34.08
C ARG A 286 -32.13 -31.06 35.33
N VAL A 287 -33.32 -31.54 35.65
CA VAL A 287 -34.03 -31.15 36.87
C VAL A 287 -33.88 -32.27 37.91
N PRO A 288 -33.39 -31.96 39.13
CA PRO A 288 -33.35 -32.92 40.22
C PRO A 288 -34.74 -33.56 40.43
N LEU A 289 -34.80 -34.89 40.60
CA LEU A 289 -36.02 -35.69 40.82
C LEU A 289 -36.99 -35.82 39.62
N LEU A 290 -36.90 -34.99 38.57
CA LEU A 290 -37.79 -35.03 37.39
C LEU A 290 -37.11 -35.50 36.10
N GLY A 291 -35.80 -35.72 36.10
CA GLY A 291 -35.05 -36.18 34.93
C GLY A 291 -34.66 -35.04 33.98
N THR A 292 -34.40 -35.36 32.71
CA THR A 292 -34.04 -34.35 31.70
C THR A 292 -35.29 -33.85 30.99
N LEU A 293 -35.58 -32.56 31.10
CA LEU A 293 -36.63 -31.89 30.35
C LEU A 293 -36.03 -31.26 29.09
N ASN A 294 -36.65 -31.51 27.94
CA ASN A 294 -36.29 -30.82 26.71
C ASN A 294 -37.08 -29.53 26.61
N LEU A 295 -36.38 -28.40 26.64
CA LEU A 295 -36.95 -27.08 26.47
C LEU A 295 -36.68 -26.61 25.05
N GLU A 296 -37.74 -26.45 24.27
CA GLU A 296 -37.69 -25.87 22.94
C GLU A 296 -38.28 -24.46 23.00
N LYS A 297 -37.46 -23.45 22.70
CA LYS A 297 -37.82 -22.02 22.83
C LYS A 297 -37.38 -21.23 21.62
N GLN A 298 -38.10 -20.14 21.35
CA GLN A 298 -37.60 -19.03 20.55
C GLN A 298 -36.73 -18.15 21.44
N VAL A 299 -35.43 -18.12 21.18
CA VAL A 299 -34.49 -17.26 21.89
C VAL A 299 -34.23 -15.98 21.13
N ASN A 300 -34.04 -14.88 21.85
CA ASN A 300 -33.58 -13.61 21.31
C ASN A 300 -32.56 -12.97 22.25
N GLY A 301 -31.59 -12.28 21.68
CA GLY A 301 -30.56 -11.62 22.45
C GLY A 301 -29.62 -10.80 21.57
N ASN A 302 -28.58 -10.26 22.17
CA ASN A 302 -27.53 -9.58 21.45
C ASN A 302 -26.16 -9.81 22.08
N ILE A 303 -25.12 -9.71 21.26
CA ILE A 303 -23.73 -9.81 21.67
C ILE A 303 -23.08 -8.44 21.49
N THR A 304 -22.29 -8.01 22.48
CA THR A 304 -21.49 -6.77 22.42
C THR A 304 -20.05 -7.02 22.89
N GLY A 305 -19.14 -6.08 22.59
CA GLY A 305 -17.75 -6.14 23.06
C GLY A 305 -16.85 -7.09 22.26
N LEU A 306 -17.37 -7.71 21.20
CA LEU A 306 -16.57 -8.54 20.31
C LEU A 306 -15.58 -7.68 19.51
N THR A 307 -14.36 -8.17 19.38
CA THR A 307 -13.36 -7.63 18.45
C THR A 307 -12.99 -8.69 17.42
N ALA A 308 -12.50 -8.26 16.27
CA ALA A 308 -11.97 -9.13 15.23
C ALA A 308 -10.53 -8.73 14.90
N ASN A 309 -9.63 -9.71 14.87
CA ASN A 309 -8.30 -9.56 14.28
C ASN A 309 -8.40 -9.84 12.78
N LEU A 310 -8.13 -8.83 11.97
CA LEU A 310 -8.22 -8.91 10.52
C LEU A 310 -6.88 -9.35 9.94
N SER A 311 -6.94 -10.35 9.05
CA SER A 311 -5.85 -10.70 8.14
C SER A 311 -6.41 -10.61 6.73
N ILE A 312 -5.99 -9.60 5.97
CA ILE A 312 -6.56 -9.26 4.67
C ILE A 312 -5.54 -9.60 3.60
N SER A 313 -5.85 -10.58 2.76
CA SER A 313 -5.06 -10.85 1.56
C SER A 313 -5.71 -10.14 0.38
N GLN A 314 -5.08 -9.07 -0.09
CA GLN A 314 -5.61 -8.21 -1.15
C GLN A 314 -4.81 -8.40 -2.43
N ASN A 315 -5.46 -8.92 -3.48
CA ASN A 315 -4.87 -8.89 -4.82
C ASN A 315 -4.65 -7.44 -5.29
N LEU A 316 -3.45 -7.15 -5.81
CA LEU A 316 -3.08 -5.81 -6.27
C LEU A 316 -3.91 -5.33 -7.47
N GLY A 317 -4.57 -6.25 -8.17
CA GLY A 317 -5.47 -5.96 -9.27
C GLY A 317 -6.76 -5.24 -8.85
N TYR A 318 -7.06 -5.15 -7.55
CA TYR A 318 -8.12 -4.31 -6.98
C TYR A 318 -7.62 -2.93 -6.51
N ILE A 319 -6.32 -2.66 -6.63
CA ILE A 319 -5.76 -1.34 -6.35
C ILE A 319 -5.82 -0.54 -7.65
N HIS A 320 -6.72 0.45 -7.64
CA HIS A 320 -7.09 1.23 -8.82
C HIS A 320 -6.74 2.70 -8.68
N LYS A 321 -6.56 3.21 -7.47
CA LYS A 321 -6.31 4.63 -7.21
C LYS A 321 -5.29 4.82 -6.10
N ILE A 322 -4.21 5.54 -6.42
CA ILE A 322 -3.14 5.89 -5.51
C ILE A 322 -2.85 7.39 -5.65
N PRO A 323 -3.23 8.22 -4.67
CA PRO A 323 -2.81 9.62 -4.65
C PRO A 323 -1.31 9.69 -4.34
N LEU A 324 -0.58 10.47 -5.14
CA LEU A 324 0.85 10.68 -5.02
C LEU A 324 1.12 12.08 -4.45
N ASN A 325 1.94 12.13 -3.42
CA ASN A 325 2.49 13.36 -2.85
C ASN A 325 3.86 13.06 -2.20
N ASN A 326 4.68 12.27 -2.89
CA ASN A 326 5.83 11.58 -2.33
C ASN A 326 7.01 11.61 -3.33
N PRO A 327 8.25 11.43 -2.87
CA PRO A 327 9.34 10.99 -3.73
C PRO A 327 8.98 9.67 -4.38
N PHE A 328 9.17 9.59 -5.70
CA PHE A 328 8.85 8.42 -6.50
C PHE A 328 10.05 8.08 -7.37
N SER A 329 10.38 6.79 -7.45
CA SER A 329 11.41 6.31 -8.36
C SER A 329 10.99 5.06 -9.14
N LEU A 330 11.44 5.00 -10.38
CA LEU A 330 11.43 3.82 -11.24
C LEU A 330 12.88 3.52 -11.63
N SER A 331 13.35 2.33 -11.32
CA SER A 331 14.75 1.93 -11.55
C SER A 331 14.86 0.57 -12.23
N LEU A 332 15.98 0.37 -12.91
CA LEU A 332 16.41 -0.88 -13.51
C LEU A 332 17.85 -1.14 -13.10
N GLN A 333 18.15 -2.30 -12.54
CA GLN A 333 19.49 -2.66 -12.09
C GLN A 333 19.85 -4.12 -12.41
N SER A 334 21.11 -4.35 -12.77
CA SER A 334 21.66 -5.69 -13.09
C SER A 334 22.04 -6.50 -11.84
N GLN A 335 22.12 -5.84 -10.68
CA GLN A 335 22.34 -6.42 -9.37
C GLN A 335 21.48 -5.69 -8.34
N ASN A 336 21.54 -6.08 -7.07
CA ASN A 336 20.89 -5.31 -6.02
C ASN A 336 21.64 -3.98 -5.85
N VAL A 337 20.91 -2.86 -5.81
CA VAL A 337 21.46 -1.50 -5.70
C VAL A 337 20.73 -0.77 -4.59
N TRP A 338 21.47 -0.24 -3.62
CA TRP A 338 20.94 0.67 -2.62
C TRP A 338 21.11 2.09 -3.13
N TRP A 339 20.08 2.59 -3.81
CA TRP A 339 20.09 3.94 -4.36
C TRP A 339 20.23 5.00 -3.26
N PRO A 340 20.89 6.15 -3.52
CA PRO A 340 20.94 7.26 -2.59
C PRO A 340 19.53 7.68 -2.13
N ASN A 341 19.38 7.93 -0.83
CA ASN A 341 18.12 8.29 -0.16
C ASN A 341 17.01 7.23 -0.22
N ALA A 342 17.25 6.04 -0.80
CA ALA A 342 16.28 4.95 -0.75
C ALA A 342 16.28 4.30 0.64
N GLU A 343 15.10 3.92 1.10
CA GLU A 343 14.96 3.24 2.38
C GLU A 343 15.43 1.79 2.32
N VAL A 344 15.16 1.12 1.20
CA VAL A 344 15.51 -0.29 0.99
C VAL A 344 16.38 -0.46 -0.24
N THR A 345 17.07 -1.60 -0.30
CA THR A 345 17.80 -2.00 -1.49
C THR A 345 16.84 -2.37 -2.62
N ALA A 346 16.98 -1.74 -3.79
CA ALA A 346 16.27 -2.12 -4.99
C ALA A 346 16.86 -3.44 -5.53
N GLN A 347 16.02 -4.45 -5.72
CA GLN A 347 16.46 -5.79 -6.13
C GLN A 347 16.69 -5.86 -7.64
N ARG A 348 17.61 -6.69 -8.12
CA ARG A 348 17.90 -6.87 -9.57
C ARG A 348 16.63 -6.94 -10.43
N GLY A 349 16.58 -6.20 -11.53
CA GLY A 349 15.41 -6.09 -12.41
C GLY A 349 14.78 -4.71 -12.36
N TRP A 350 13.53 -4.60 -12.79
CA TRP A 350 12.77 -3.35 -12.63
C TRP A 350 12.24 -3.23 -11.21
N TRP A 351 12.27 -2.01 -10.68
CA TRP A 351 11.88 -1.69 -9.31
C TRP A 351 11.19 -0.34 -9.24
N MET A 352 10.00 -0.31 -8.67
CA MET A 352 9.25 0.91 -8.39
C MET A 352 9.25 1.19 -6.88
N ALA A 353 9.61 2.40 -6.45
CA ALA A 353 9.64 2.75 -5.04
C ALA A 353 8.92 4.07 -4.73
N PHE A 354 8.14 4.04 -3.65
CA PHE A 354 7.52 5.18 -3.00
C PHE A 354 8.11 5.27 -1.59
N GLU A 355 8.97 6.26 -1.36
CA GLU A 355 9.77 6.34 -0.13
C GLU A 355 8.92 6.81 1.07
N ASP A 356 7.95 7.69 0.82
CA ASP A 356 7.05 8.19 1.86
C ASP A 356 5.76 7.35 1.97
N PRO A 357 5.15 7.27 3.17
CA PRO A 357 3.89 6.57 3.36
C PRO A 357 2.74 7.14 2.52
N VAL A 358 2.11 6.26 1.75
CA VAL A 358 0.96 6.58 0.91
C VAL A 358 -0.34 6.34 1.67
N ASP A 359 -1.27 7.28 1.54
CA ASP A 359 -2.63 7.12 2.03
C ASP A 359 -3.48 6.41 0.98
N ILE A 360 -3.99 5.22 1.33
CA ILE A 360 -4.89 4.44 0.47
C ILE A 360 -6.36 4.80 0.68
N GLY A 361 -6.64 5.78 1.54
CA GLY A 361 -7.97 6.25 1.88
C GLY A 361 -8.75 5.26 2.75
N ASN A 362 -10.03 5.56 2.98
CA ASN A 362 -10.94 4.74 3.76
C ASN A 362 -11.13 3.34 3.12
N VAL A 363 -10.96 2.30 3.93
CA VAL A 363 -10.99 0.88 3.51
C VAL A 363 -12.36 0.22 3.67
N THR A 364 -13.44 1.00 3.61
CA THR A 364 -14.80 0.47 3.64
C THR A 364 -15.03 -0.43 2.42
N PRO A 365 -15.36 -1.72 2.63
CA PRO A 365 -15.72 -2.61 1.52
C PRO A 365 -17.01 -2.15 0.84
N SER A 366 -17.10 -2.33 -0.47
CA SER A 366 -18.31 -2.04 -1.26
C SER A 366 -19.45 -3.00 -0.89
N LYS A 367 -19.09 -4.26 -0.63
CA LYS A 367 -19.99 -5.36 -0.30
C LYS A 367 -19.97 -5.66 1.19
N ARG A 368 -21.07 -6.27 1.63
CA ARG A 368 -21.16 -6.84 2.98
C ARG A 368 -20.26 -8.07 3.09
N ILE A 369 -19.69 -8.27 4.27
CA ILE A 369 -18.74 -9.32 4.61
C ILE A 369 -19.50 -10.55 5.09
N ASP A 370 -19.19 -11.70 4.51
CA ASP A 370 -19.74 -12.98 4.95
C ASP A 370 -19.03 -13.50 6.20
N ILE A 371 -19.81 -14.03 7.15
CA ILE A 371 -19.30 -14.66 8.37
C ILE A 371 -19.13 -16.16 8.11
N THR A 372 -17.87 -16.62 8.10
CA THR A 372 -17.53 -18.03 7.86
C THR A 372 -17.83 -18.90 9.07
N ASN A 373 -17.94 -20.22 8.84
CA ASN A 373 -18.19 -21.18 9.92
C ASN A 373 -17.05 -21.17 10.97
N ASP A 374 -15.80 -20.96 10.54
CA ASP A 374 -14.65 -20.86 11.44
C ASP A 374 -14.72 -19.61 12.35
N VAL A 375 -15.27 -18.50 11.86
CA VAL A 375 -15.54 -17.33 12.71
C VAL A 375 -16.62 -17.65 13.74
N LEU A 376 -17.71 -18.31 13.34
CA LEU A 376 -18.79 -18.68 14.27
C LEU A 376 -18.29 -19.60 15.39
N ARG A 377 -17.45 -20.59 15.07
CA ARG A 377 -16.86 -21.54 16.04
C ARG A 377 -16.09 -20.83 17.16
N GLN A 378 -15.34 -19.78 16.82
CA GLN A 378 -14.54 -19.04 17.79
C GLN A 378 -15.38 -18.34 18.86
N VAL A 379 -16.66 -18.04 18.58
CA VAL A 379 -17.57 -17.36 19.52
C VAL A 379 -18.28 -18.34 20.46
N ILE A 380 -18.48 -19.61 20.08
CA ILE A 380 -19.29 -20.56 20.86
C ILE A 380 -18.74 -20.83 22.27
N GLY A 381 -17.41 -20.97 22.41
CA GLY A 381 -16.78 -21.18 23.72
C GLY A 381 -16.96 -19.99 24.68
N PRO A 382 -16.56 -18.77 24.28
CA PRO A 382 -16.80 -17.55 25.06
C PRO A 382 -18.28 -17.30 25.35
N LEU A 383 -19.15 -17.50 24.36
CA LEU A 383 -20.60 -17.42 24.51
C LEU A 383 -21.10 -18.36 25.60
N SER A 384 -20.72 -19.63 25.55
CA SER A 384 -21.16 -20.63 26.52
C SER A 384 -20.64 -20.35 27.94
N THR A 385 -19.45 -19.78 28.03
CA THR A 385 -18.87 -19.33 29.30
C THR A 385 -19.66 -18.16 29.88
N ALA A 386 -20.02 -17.18 29.06
CA ALA A 386 -20.85 -16.05 29.47
C ALA A 386 -22.25 -16.50 29.91
N LEU A 387 -22.91 -17.36 29.14
CA LEU A 387 -24.20 -17.96 29.50
C LEU A 387 -24.15 -18.80 30.79
N SER A 388 -22.97 -19.27 31.19
CA SER A 388 -22.79 -20.01 32.44
C SER A 388 -22.56 -19.10 33.64
N THR A 389 -22.10 -17.85 33.43
CA THR A 389 -21.52 -17.03 34.50
C THR A 389 -22.07 -15.61 34.56
N THR A 390 -21.90 -14.82 33.50
CA THR A 390 -22.14 -13.36 33.49
C THR A 390 -23.44 -12.94 32.82
N ALA A 391 -23.95 -13.75 31.89
CA ALA A 391 -25.16 -13.50 31.12
C ALA A 391 -26.14 -14.68 31.25
N VAL A 392 -26.36 -15.14 32.49
CA VAL A 392 -27.26 -16.25 32.79
C VAL A 392 -28.71 -15.79 32.56
N PRO A 393 -29.44 -16.31 31.56
CA PRO A 393 -30.84 -15.97 31.36
C PRO A 393 -31.68 -16.40 32.57
N SER A 394 -32.72 -15.62 32.87
CA SER A 394 -33.68 -15.94 33.93
C SER A 394 -35.10 -15.98 33.39
N CYS A 395 -35.91 -16.87 33.95
CA CYS A 395 -37.29 -17.11 33.52
C CYS A 395 -38.15 -17.52 34.73
N GLN A 396 -39.41 -17.07 34.76
CA GLN A 396 -40.37 -17.60 35.73
C GLN A 396 -40.71 -19.04 35.37
N ALA A 397 -40.92 -19.92 36.35
CA ALA A 397 -41.03 -21.36 36.13
C ALA A 397 -42.07 -21.77 35.10
N LEU A 398 -43.24 -21.15 35.10
CA LEU A 398 -44.30 -21.44 34.13
C LEU A 398 -43.88 -21.03 32.71
N ASP A 399 -43.25 -19.87 32.54
CA ASP A 399 -42.77 -19.41 31.23
C ASP A 399 -41.55 -20.20 30.74
N CYS A 400 -40.68 -20.63 31.66
CA CYS A 400 -39.52 -21.43 31.32
C CYS A 400 -39.88 -22.85 30.89
N LEU A 401 -40.89 -23.45 31.52
CA LEU A 401 -41.35 -24.79 31.19
C LEU A 401 -42.38 -24.79 30.04
N PHE A 402 -43.31 -23.83 30.02
CA PHE A 402 -44.46 -23.82 29.12
C PHE A 402 -44.53 -22.64 28.14
N GLY A 403 -43.75 -21.57 28.35
CA GLY A 403 -43.69 -20.43 27.43
C GLY A 403 -43.09 -20.79 26.06
N SER A 404 -43.29 -19.95 25.06
CA SER A 404 -42.75 -20.17 23.70
C SER A 404 -41.41 -19.47 23.45
N SER A 405 -41.03 -18.51 24.29
CA SER A 405 -39.82 -17.69 24.12
C SER A 405 -38.96 -17.61 25.39
N LEU A 406 -37.68 -17.31 25.20
CA LEU A 406 -36.72 -17.03 26.27
C LEU A 406 -35.80 -15.88 25.84
N GLU A 407 -35.88 -14.76 26.55
CA GLU A 407 -34.98 -13.64 26.31
C GLU A 407 -33.63 -13.87 26.98
N ILE A 408 -32.57 -13.93 26.18
CA ILE A 408 -31.20 -14.10 26.66
C ILE A 408 -30.61 -12.76 27.12
N GLY A 409 -31.08 -11.65 26.55
CA GLY A 409 -30.57 -10.32 26.85
C GLY A 409 -29.23 -10.02 26.18
N ASN A 410 -28.43 -9.16 26.81
CA ASN A 410 -27.10 -8.78 26.32
C ASN A 410 -26.03 -9.75 26.85
N ILE A 411 -25.20 -10.24 25.93
CA ILE A 411 -24.02 -11.04 26.23
C ILE A 411 -22.79 -10.20 25.90
N ASN A 412 -22.13 -9.68 26.92
CA ASN A 412 -20.93 -8.86 26.74
C ASN A 412 -19.67 -9.74 26.72
N LEU A 413 -18.91 -9.69 25.63
CA LEU A 413 -17.69 -10.47 25.40
C LEU A 413 -16.44 -9.59 25.19
N PRO A 414 -16.11 -8.67 26.13
CA PRO A 414 -15.11 -7.62 25.92
C PRO A 414 -13.67 -8.12 25.71
N ASN A 415 -13.38 -9.35 26.17
CA ASN A 415 -12.05 -9.98 26.06
C ASN A 415 -12.00 -11.04 24.94
N THR A 416 -13.01 -11.07 24.06
CA THR A 416 -13.07 -12.03 22.96
C THR A 416 -12.64 -11.34 21.67
N SER A 417 -11.62 -11.90 21.03
CA SER A 417 -11.15 -11.47 19.72
C SER A 417 -11.18 -12.65 18.76
N VAL A 418 -11.94 -12.52 17.67
CA VAL A 418 -12.05 -13.57 16.64
C VAL A 418 -11.07 -13.29 15.51
N ASN A 419 -10.40 -14.32 15.01
CA ASN A 419 -9.63 -14.22 13.79
C ASN A 419 -10.60 -14.20 12.61
N PHE A 420 -10.54 -13.12 11.82
CA PHE A 420 -11.44 -12.86 10.70
C PHE A 420 -10.62 -12.65 9.42
N PRO A 421 -10.26 -13.73 8.72
CA PRO A 421 -9.54 -13.63 7.45
C PRO A 421 -10.45 -13.05 6.37
N LEU A 422 -9.95 -12.08 5.63
CA LEU A 422 -10.62 -11.45 4.50
C LEU A 422 -9.75 -11.62 3.25
N LYS A 423 -10.40 -11.73 2.10
CA LYS A 423 -9.72 -11.88 0.83
C LYS A 423 -10.40 -11.03 -0.23
N ASP A 424 -9.59 -10.34 -1.03
CA ASP A 424 -9.99 -9.69 -2.28
C ASP A 424 -11.24 -8.80 -2.11
N LEU A 425 -11.12 -7.80 -1.23
CA LEU A 425 -12.21 -6.87 -0.99
C LEU A 425 -12.17 -5.76 -2.03
N GLN A 426 -13.31 -5.53 -2.69
CA GLN A 426 -13.53 -4.32 -3.47
C GLN A 426 -13.76 -3.16 -2.48
N LEU A 427 -12.88 -2.16 -2.50
CA LEU A 427 -12.94 -1.02 -1.57
C LEU A 427 -13.66 0.15 -2.23
N LYS A 428 -14.59 0.81 -1.53
CA LYS A 428 -15.37 1.93 -2.11
C LYS A 428 -14.48 3.08 -2.61
N ASN A 429 -13.41 3.38 -1.88
CA ASN A 429 -12.53 4.49 -2.22
C ASN A 429 -11.58 4.20 -3.38
N GLN A 430 -11.59 2.99 -3.94
CA GLN A 430 -10.83 2.65 -5.15
C GLN A 430 -11.59 3.04 -6.44
N ASP A 431 -12.82 3.55 -6.35
CA ASP A 431 -13.50 4.19 -7.47
C ASP A 431 -12.72 5.43 -7.95
N PHE A 432 -12.65 5.60 -9.28
CA PHE A 432 -11.97 6.73 -9.90
C PHE A 432 -12.67 7.16 -11.20
N ALA A 433 -12.56 8.44 -11.54
CA ALA A 433 -12.96 8.93 -12.85
C ALA A 433 -11.88 8.64 -13.90
N PRO A 434 -12.24 8.17 -15.11
CA PRO A 434 -11.29 7.98 -16.20
C PRO A 434 -10.61 9.29 -16.63
N ASN A 435 -9.32 9.22 -16.94
CA ASN A 435 -8.55 10.34 -17.51
C ASN A 435 -8.78 10.46 -19.02
N CYS A 436 -10.02 10.71 -19.41
CA CYS A 436 -10.49 10.70 -20.79
C CYS A 436 -11.62 11.68 -21.04
N TYR A 437 -11.66 12.37 -22.17
CA TYR A 437 -12.88 13.11 -22.55
C TYR A 437 -14.03 12.16 -22.93
N GLY A 438 -15.27 12.64 -22.75
CA GLY A 438 -16.47 11.95 -23.20
C GLY A 438 -16.87 10.77 -22.32
N SER A 439 -17.25 9.64 -22.94
CA SER A 439 -17.73 8.43 -22.25
C SER A 439 -16.70 7.30 -22.16
N LEU A 440 -15.47 7.52 -22.63
CA LEU A 440 -14.43 6.49 -22.66
C LEU A 440 -13.94 6.14 -21.25
N LYS A 441 -13.76 4.83 -21.00
CA LYS A 441 -13.15 4.32 -19.76
C LYS A 441 -11.62 4.40 -19.78
N PHE A 442 -11.02 4.46 -20.97
CA PHE A 442 -9.57 4.62 -21.16
C PHE A 442 -9.27 5.24 -22.53
N CYS A 443 -8.17 5.99 -22.59
CA CYS A 443 -7.57 6.70 -23.72
C CYS A 443 -6.08 6.39 -23.57
#